data_AF-A0A3C0VPT7-F1
#
_entry.id   AF-A0A3C0VPT7-F1
#
_cell.length_a   1.000
_cell.length_b   1.000
_cell.length_c   1.000
_cell.angle_alpha   90.00
_cell.angle_beta   90.00
_cell.angle_gamma   90.00
#
_symmetry.space_group_name_H-M   'P 1'
#
loop_
_entity.id
_entity.type
_entity.pdbx_description
1 polymer ?
#
loop_
_entity_poly.entity_id
_entity_poly.type
_entity_poly.pdbx_seq_one_letter_code
_entity_poly.pdbx_strand_id
1 'polypeptide(L)'
;KIHAGDAYNVIPDSARLSGTVRTFSMDKMRQIEAQVQDLAQSTAAAFGASAALDFKVPFHPVVNDEATTAFAGDVCASIAGDGNVLRSGAPGTGSEDFSFMAEQVPGCYLIIGNGEDSNALHNPGYDFNDDAIVYGGSFFARVTEQELVGVR
;
A
#
# COMPACT_ATOMS: atom_id res chain seq x y z
N LYS A 1 -9.63 16.98 3.88
CA LYS A 1 -10.83 17.57 4.52
C LYS A 1 -10.40 18.80 5.32
N ILE A 2 -11.15 19.89 5.22
CA ILE A 2 -10.92 21.15 5.96
C ILE A 2 -12.27 21.56 6.54
N HIS A 3 -12.31 21.97 7.81
CA HIS A 3 -13.49 22.55 8.46
C HIS A 3 -13.06 23.64 9.43
N ALA A 4 -13.74 24.79 9.41
CA ALA A 4 -13.45 25.95 10.25
C ALA A 4 -14.72 26.79 10.41
N GLY A 5 -15.37 26.70 11.57
CA GLY A 5 -16.64 27.39 11.85
C GLY A 5 -17.86 26.79 11.15
N ASP A 6 -19.04 27.26 11.57
CA ASP A 6 -20.34 26.78 11.09
C ASP A 6 -21.29 27.90 10.64
N ALA A 7 -21.13 29.13 11.18
CA ALA A 7 -21.99 30.28 10.88
C ALA A 7 -21.22 31.38 10.14
N TYR A 8 -21.82 31.97 9.10
CA TYR A 8 -21.17 32.93 8.20
C TYR A 8 -20.82 34.29 8.87
N ASN A 9 -21.39 34.58 10.04
CA ASN A 9 -21.22 35.84 10.78
C ASN A 9 -20.51 35.67 12.13
N VAL A 10 -19.98 34.48 12.42
CA VAL A 10 -19.24 34.18 13.65
C VAL A 10 -17.80 33.87 13.27
N ILE A 11 -16.83 34.56 13.89
CA ILE A 11 -15.42 34.26 13.71
C ILE A 11 -15.11 32.91 14.39
N PRO A 12 -14.56 31.92 13.67
CA PRO A 12 -14.30 30.59 14.24
C PRO A 12 -13.13 30.61 15.23
N ASP A 13 -13.27 29.86 16.32
CA ASP A 13 -12.24 29.68 17.37
C ASP A 13 -11.22 28.57 17.02
N SER A 14 -11.57 27.68 16.09
CA SER A 14 -10.67 26.59 15.66
C SER A 14 -10.90 26.16 14.22
N ALA A 15 -9.91 25.46 13.66
CA ALA A 15 -9.97 24.81 12.36
C ALA A 15 -9.39 23.39 12.46
N ARG A 16 -9.95 22.47 11.68
CA ARG A 16 -9.45 21.09 11.56
C ARG A 16 -9.10 20.78 10.11
N LEU A 17 -7.83 20.41 9.89
CA LEU A 17 -7.35 19.78 8.66
C LEU A 17 -7.28 18.27 8.86
N SER A 18 -7.54 17.51 7.80
CA SER A 18 -7.31 16.07 7.77
C SER A 18 -6.90 15.65 6.37
N GLY A 19 -5.95 14.73 6.28
CA GLY A 19 -5.42 14.21 5.03
C GLY A 19 -4.81 12.84 5.24
N THR A 20 -4.16 12.34 4.20
CA THR A 20 -3.43 11.07 4.23
C THR A 20 -1.99 11.31 3.76
N VAL A 21 -1.07 10.55 4.34
CA VAL A 21 0.32 10.47 3.89
C VAL A 21 0.54 9.06 3.36
N ARG A 22 1.17 8.96 2.18
CA ARG A 22 1.59 7.69 1.57
C ARG A 22 3.07 7.79 1.26
N THR A 23 3.83 6.78 1.65
CA THR A 23 5.27 6.68 1.36
C THR A 23 5.62 5.24 1.01
N PHE A 24 6.76 5.05 0.34
CA PHE A 24 7.34 3.74 0.08
C PHE A 24 8.40 3.35 1.11
N SER A 25 8.49 4.08 2.22
CA SER A 25 9.51 3.88 3.26
C SER A 25 9.02 4.40 4.61
N MET A 26 9.25 3.61 5.65
CA MET A 26 8.95 4.00 7.03
C MET A 26 9.84 5.15 7.52
N ASP A 27 11.08 5.27 7.02
CA ASP A 27 11.94 6.41 7.34
C ASP A 27 11.38 7.70 6.74
N LYS A 28 10.86 7.63 5.52
CA LYS A 28 10.14 8.76 4.91
C LYS A 28 8.86 9.10 5.65
N MET A 29 8.13 8.09 6.14
CA MET A 29 6.92 8.31 6.96
C MET A 29 7.25 9.11 8.23
N ARG A 30 8.28 8.67 8.99
CA ARG A 30 8.75 9.36 10.20
C ARG A 30 9.24 10.78 9.92
N GLN A 31 9.96 10.99 8.81
CA GLN A 31 10.39 12.32 8.38
C GLN A 31 9.21 13.24 8.10
N ILE A 32 8.18 12.75 7.42
CA ILE A 32 6.98 13.55 7.10
C ILE A 32 6.18 13.86 8.36
N GLU A 33 6.00 12.89 9.26
CA GLU A 33 5.31 13.12 10.54
C GLU A 33 5.94 14.27 11.33
N ALA A 34 7.27 14.23 11.50
CA ALA A 34 8.01 15.29 12.19
C ALA A 34 7.88 16.64 11.48
N GLN A 35 8.06 16.68 10.14
CA GLN A 35 7.97 17.92 9.36
C GLN A 35 6.56 18.54 9.39
N VAL A 36 5.51 17.71 9.32
CA VAL A 36 4.13 18.18 9.41
C VAL A 36 3.86 18.74 10.80
N GLN A 37 4.37 18.09 11.86
CA GLN A 37 4.22 18.58 13.22
C GLN A 37 4.88 19.96 13.41
N ASP A 38 6.13 20.10 12.96
CA ASP A 38 6.90 21.34 13.06
C ASP A 38 6.25 22.48 12.26
N LEU A 39 5.82 22.18 11.03
CA LEU A 39 5.17 23.16 10.16
C LEU A 39 3.83 23.62 10.73
N ALA A 40 3.01 22.70 11.25
CA ALA A 40 1.72 23.03 11.83
C ALA A 40 1.88 23.92 13.07
N GLN A 41 2.81 23.58 13.96
CA GLN A 41 3.07 24.34 15.19
C GLN A 41 3.65 25.73 14.89
N SER A 42 4.67 25.81 14.03
CA SER A 42 5.30 27.08 13.69
C SER A 42 4.34 28.01 12.94
N THR A 43 3.54 27.46 12.02
CA THR A 43 2.51 28.23 11.32
C THR A 43 1.46 28.75 12.31
N ALA A 44 0.92 27.91 13.19
CA ALA A 44 -0.08 28.35 14.17
C ALA A 44 0.49 29.43 15.12
N ALA A 45 1.71 29.23 15.62
CA ALA A 45 2.38 30.17 16.50
C ALA A 45 2.60 31.55 15.84
N ALA A 46 2.93 31.59 14.54
CA ALA A 46 3.09 32.84 13.79
C ALA A 46 1.79 33.68 13.74
N PHE A 47 0.63 33.06 13.90
CA PHE A 47 -0.68 33.72 13.98
C PHE A 47 -1.22 33.82 15.42
N GLY A 48 -0.41 33.54 16.44
CA GLY A 48 -0.84 33.59 17.85
C GLY A 48 -1.77 32.45 18.27
N ALA A 49 -1.78 31.35 17.51
CA ALA A 49 -2.58 30.16 17.76
C ALA A 49 -1.71 28.97 18.20
N SER A 50 -2.33 27.81 18.43
CA SER A 50 -1.66 26.53 18.67
C SER A 50 -2.17 25.46 17.72
N ALA A 51 -1.36 24.41 17.49
CA ALA A 51 -1.74 23.27 16.66
C ALA A 51 -1.33 21.95 17.33
N ALA A 52 -2.18 20.94 17.20
CA ALA A 52 -1.92 19.56 17.59
C ALA A 52 -2.05 18.66 16.37
N LEU A 53 -1.18 17.66 16.26
CA LEU A 53 -1.22 16.65 15.22
C LEU A 53 -1.69 15.31 15.81
N ASP A 54 -2.69 14.69 15.19
CA ASP A 54 -3.04 13.29 15.39
C ASP A 54 -2.59 12.53 14.14
N PHE A 55 -1.40 11.92 14.21
CA PHE A 55 -0.80 11.17 13.10
C PHE A 55 -0.93 9.67 13.38
N LYS A 56 -1.55 8.93 12.46
CA LYS A 56 -1.75 7.48 12.58
C LYS A 56 -1.12 6.80 11.38
N VAL A 57 -0.41 5.71 11.64
CA VAL A 57 0.18 4.85 10.61
C VAL A 57 -0.56 3.51 10.61
N PRO A 58 -1.71 3.40 9.91
CA PRO A 58 -2.50 2.18 9.91
C PRO A 58 -1.94 1.08 8.99
N PHE A 59 -1.02 1.42 8.08
CA PHE A 59 -0.39 0.49 7.14
C PHE A 59 1.07 0.87 6.94
N HIS A 60 1.92 -0.14 6.75
CA HIS A 60 3.31 0.05 6.34
C HIS A 60 3.45 -0.19 4.83
N PRO A 61 4.53 0.28 4.18
CA PRO A 61 4.81 -0.07 2.80
C PRO A 61 4.99 -1.59 2.66
N VAL A 62 4.34 -2.21 1.67
CA VAL A 62 4.67 -3.60 1.31
C VAL A 62 6.01 -3.60 0.59
N VAL A 63 7.00 -4.26 1.19
CA VAL A 63 8.33 -4.43 0.61
C VAL A 63 8.55 -5.93 0.44
N ASN A 64 8.60 -6.38 -0.81
CA ASN A 64 8.90 -7.78 -1.07
C ASN A 64 10.37 -8.06 -0.84
N ASP A 65 10.65 -9.24 -0.29
CA ASP A 65 12.01 -9.76 -0.17
C ASP A 65 12.54 -10.22 -1.53
N GLU A 66 13.80 -9.94 -1.84
CA GLU A 66 14.39 -10.17 -3.16
C GLU A 66 14.42 -11.66 -3.55
N ALA A 67 14.80 -12.54 -2.64
CA ALA A 67 14.93 -13.97 -2.90
C ALA A 67 13.56 -14.62 -3.11
N THR A 68 12.61 -14.34 -2.23
CA THR A 68 11.22 -14.83 -2.35
C THR A 68 10.51 -14.27 -3.57
N THR A 69 10.80 -13.02 -3.96
CA THR A 69 10.29 -12.43 -5.21
C THR A 69 10.83 -13.12 -6.45
N ALA A 70 12.14 -13.40 -6.48
CA ALA A 70 12.76 -14.11 -7.59
C ALA A 70 12.15 -15.50 -7.76
N PHE A 71 12.03 -16.24 -6.66
CA PHE A 71 11.38 -17.55 -6.62
C PHE A 71 9.92 -17.50 -7.08
N ALA A 72 9.12 -16.58 -6.53
CA ALA A 72 7.72 -16.40 -6.93
C ALA A 72 7.60 -16.06 -8.42
N GLY A 73 8.50 -15.23 -8.95
CA GLY A 73 8.59 -14.92 -10.38
C GLY A 73 8.86 -16.15 -11.25
N ASP A 74 9.74 -17.04 -10.82
CA ASP A 74 10.04 -18.29 -11.53
C ASP A 74 8.85 -19.26 -11.50
N VAL A 75 8.15 -19.35 -10.38
CA VAL A 75 6.89 -20.12 -10.28
C VAL A 75 5.84 -19.55 -11.23
N CYS A 76 5.62 -18.24 -11.23
CA CYS A 76 4.72 -17.57 -12.17
C CYS A 76 5.11 -17.86 -13.63
N ALA A 77 6.40 -17.80 -13.97
CA ALA A 77 6.88 -18.06 -15.32
C ALA A 77 6.65 -19.52 -15.75
N SER A 78 6.73 -20.47 -14.82
CA SER A 78 6.41 -21.88 -15.10
C SER A 78 4.93 -22.14 -15.39
N ILE A 79 4.03 -21.24 -14.96
CA ILE A 79 2.57 -21.35 -15.12
C ILE A 79 2.10 -20.57 -16.36
N ALA A 80 2.49 -19.29 -16.45
CA ALA A 80 1.99 -18.36 -17.46
C ALA A 80 2.97 -18.14 -18.62
N GLY A 81 4.20 -18.65 -18.54
CA GLY A 81 5.28 -18.34 -19.46
C GLY A 81 5.99 -17.02 -19.12
N ASP A 82 7.30 -16.96 -19.36
CA ASP A 82 8.15 -15.83 -18.95
C ASP A 82 7.70 -14.48 -19.55
N GLY A 83 7.18 -14.50 -20.79
CA GLY A 83 6.65 -13.30 -21.46
C GLY A 83 5.40 -12.69 -20.81
N ASN A 84 4.77 -13.39 -19.87
CA ASN A 84 3.58 -12.93 -19.15
C ASN A 84 3.87 -12.56 -17.68
N VAL A 85 5.15 -12.51 -17.28
CA VAL A 85 5.55 -12.18 -15.90
C VAL A 85 6.30 -10.86 -15.87
N LEU A 86 5.68 -9.85 -15.23
CA LEU A 86 6.34 -8.58 -14.95
C LEU A 86 7.09 -8.69 -13.61
N ARG A 87 8.39 -9.01 -13.68
CA ARG A 87 9.26 -9.18 -12.50
C ARG A 87 9.63 -7.87 -11.80
N SER A 88 9.44 -6.75 -12.47
CA SER A 88 9.69 -5.41 -11.92
C SER A 88 8.69 -4.42 -12.49
N GLY A 89 8.34 -3.41 -11.71
CA GLY A 89 7.45 -2.34 -12.14
C GLY A 89 7.55 -1.13 -11.22
N ALA A 90 6.83 -0.07 -11.57
CA ALA A 90 6.66 1.04 -10.65
C ALA A 90 5.86 0.58 -9.43
N PRO A 91 6.22 1.03 -8.20
CA PRO A 91 5.45 0.70 -7.02
C PRO A 91 4.05 1.31 -7.09
N GLY A 92 3.04 0.53 -6.68
CA GLY A 92 1.65 0.99 -6.60
C GLY A 92 1.40 1.83 -5.36
N THR A 93 0.43 2.74 -5.40
CA THR A 93 0.09 3.62 -4.27
C THR A 93 -0.99 3.05 -3.35
N GLY A 94 -1.48 1.84 -3.63
CA GLY A 94 -2.42 1.11 -2.76
C GLY A 94 -1.80 0.81 -1.39
N SER A 95 -2.65 0.69 -0.37
CA SER A 95 -2.26 0.23 0.97
C SER A 95 -2.71 -1.21 1.14
N GLU A 96 -1.89 -2.04 1.79
CA GLU A 96 -2.13 -3.46 1.97
C GLU A 96 -1.58 -3.91 3.33
N ASP A 97 -2.35 -4.68 4.09
CA ASP A 97 -2.00 -5.13 5.45
C ASP A 97 -1.01 -6.29 5.46
N PHE A 98 -0.79 -6.94 4.30
CA PHE A 98 0.30 -7.88 4.07
C PHE A 98 1.67 -7.31 4.46
N SER A 99 1.83 -5.98 4.44
CA SER A 99 3.03 -5.29 4.93
C SER A 99 3.45 -5.76 6.33
N PHE A 100 2.50 -5.97 7.24
CA PHE A 100 2.81 -6.46 8.59
C PHE A 100 3.30 -7.90 8.61
N MET A 101 2.87 -8.74 7.66
CA MET A 101 3.40 -10.10 7.51
C MET A 101 4.82 -10.09 6.95
N ALA A 102 5.04 -9.31 5.88
CA ALA A 102 6.34 -9.16 5.22
C ALA A 102 7.43 -8.55 6.12
N GLU A 103 7.04 -7.82 7.17
CA GLU A 103 7.98 -7.32 8.19
C GLU A 103 8.47 -8.40 9.15
N GLN A 104 7.72 -9.49 9.32
CA GLN A 104 8.08 -10.56 10.26
C GLN A 104 8.87 -11.68 9.58
N VAL A 105 8.59 -11.97 8.31
CA VAL A 105 9.22 -13.05 7.56
C VAL A 105 9.41 -12.64 6.10
N PRO A 106 10.44 -13.17 5.40
CA PRO A 106 10.58 -12.98 3.96
C PRO A 106 9.31 -13.37 3.22
N GLY A 107 8.80 -12.47 2.39
CA GLY A 107 7.55 -12.66 1.68
C GLY A 107 7.49 -11.88 0.37
N CYS A 108 6.63 -12.35 -0.53
CA CYS A 108 6.36 -11.72 -1.81
C CYS A 108 4.86 -11.54 -1.99
N TYR A 109 4.42 -10.29 -2.06
CA TYR A 109 3.09 -9.90 -2.52
C TYR A 109 3.13 -9.65 -4.02
N LEU A 110 2.28 -10.34 -4.78
CA LEU A 110 2.18 -10.20 -6.23
C LEU A 110 0.75 -9.89 -6.66
N ILE A 111 0.62 -9.32 -7.85
CA ILE A 111 -0.66 -8.97 -8.45
C ILE A 111 -0.90 -9.87 -9.64
N ILE A 112 -2.09 -10.44 -9.72
CA ILE A 112 -2.56 -11.19 -10.88
C ILE A 112 -3.31 -10.22 -11.79
N GLY A 113 -3.00 -10.24 -13.08
CA GLY A 113 -3.71 -9.41 -14.06
C GLY A 113 -5.19 -9.78 -14.17
N ASN A 114 -6.07 -8.77 -14.14
CA ASN A 114 -7.52 -8.96 -14.22
C ASN A 114 -8.09 -8.72 -15.62
N GLY A 115 -7.24 -8.80 -16.67
CA GLY A 115 -7.59 -8.44 -18.05
C GLY A 115 -7.45 -6.93 -18.35
N GLU A 116 -7.34 -6.60 -19.64
CA GLU A 116 -7.13 -5.21 -20.10
C GLU A 116 -8.41 -4.37 -20.07
N ASP A 117 -9.56 -5.01 -20.22
CA ASP A 117 -10.88 -4.35 -20.26
C ASP A 117 -11.53 -4.20 -18.87
N SER A 118 -10.92 -4.76 -17.83
CA SER A 118 -11.46 -4.66 -16.48
C SER A 118 -11.13 -3.32 -15.83
N ASN A 119 -12.10 -2.79 -15.09
CA ASN A 119 -11.88 -1.58 -14.31
C ASN A 119 -10.90 -1.84 -13.15
N ALA A 120 -10.29 -0.76 -12.63
CA ALA A 120 -9.44 -0.86 -11.44
C ALA A 120 -10.26 -1.26 -10.19
N LEU A 121 -9.56 -1.80 -9.18
CA LEU A 121 -10.14 -2.08 -7.86
C LEU A 121 -10.85 -0.84 -7.28
N HIS A 122 -11.95 -1.08 -6.56
CA HIS A 122 -12.86 -0.05 -6.02
C HIS A 122 -13.69 0.74 -7.04
N ASN A 123 -13.58 0.44 -8.34
CA ASN A 123 -14.51 0.97 -9.32
C ASN A 123 -15.86 0.21 -9.24
N PRO A 124 -17.04 0.88 -9.27
CA PRO A 124 -18.35 0.20 -9.29
C PRO A 124 -18.57 -0.74 -10.48
N GLY A 125 -17.87 -0.52 -11.60
CA GLY A 125 -17.86 -1.41 -12.75
C GLY A 125 -16.72 -2.43 -12.74
N TYR A 126 -16.04 -2.62 -11.59
CA TYR A 126 -15.07 -3.70 -11.44
C TYR A 126 -15.75 -5.03 -11.69
N ASP A 127 -15.20 -5.79 -12.63
CA ASP A 127 -15.63 -7.15 -12.94
C ASP A 127 -14.41 -8.06 -12.84
N PHE A 128 -14.53 -9.09 -12.02
CA PHE A 128 -13.44 -10.02 -11.77
C PHE A 128 -13.30 -10.96 -12.97
N ASN A 129 -12.06 -11.17 -13.43
CA ASN A 129 -11.81 -12.09 -14.53
C ASN A 129 -11.75 -13.53 -14.01
N ASP A 130 -12.83 -14.30 -14.16
CA ASP A 130 -12.88 -15.72 -13.78
C ASP A 130 -11.77 -16.57 -14.43
N ASP A 131 -11.34 -16.23 -15.65
CA ASP A 131 -10.23 -16.93 -16.32
C ASP A 131 -8.89 -16.73 -15.59
N ALA A 132 -8.79 -15.72 -14.70
CA ALA A 132 -7.59 -15.48 -13.91
C ALA A 132 -7.44 -16.46 -12.73
N ILE A 133 -8.52 -17.14 -12.31
CA ILE A 133 -8.54 -18.02 -11.12
C ILE A 133 -7.50 -19.13 -11.22
N VAL A 134 -7.36 -19.72 -12.42
CA VAL A 134 -6.45 -20.85 -12.64
C VAL A 134 -4.99 -20.48 -12.36
N TYR A 135 -4.59 -19.23 -12.59
CA TYR A 135 -3.22 -18.78 -12.33
C TYR A 135 -2.97 -18.65 -10.83
N GLY A 136 -3.89 -18.05 -10.08
CA GLY A 136 -3.76 -17.91 -8.63
C GLY A 136 -3.77 -19.25 -7.90
N GLY A 137 -4.70 -20.14 -8.25
CA GLY A 137 -4.75 -21.49 -7.69
C GLY A 137 -3.49 -22.30 -8.00
N SER A 138 -3.02 -22.25 -9.26
CA SER A 138 -1.78 -22.93 -9.67
C SER A 138 -0.56 -22.36 -8.96
N PHE A 139 -0.47 -21.05 -8.78
CA PHE A 139 0.65 -20.41 -8.10
C PHE A 139 0.83 -20.95 -6.68
N PHE A 140 -0.21 -20.93 -5.86
CA PHE A 140 -0.11 -21.44 -4.49
C PHE A 140 0.17 -22.93 -4.42
N ALA A 141 -0.40 -23.73 -5.32
CA ALA A 141 -0.09 -25.15 -5.43
C ALA A 141 1.40 -25.38 -5.75
N ARG A 142 1.94 -24.67 -6.74
CA ARG A 142 3.35 -24.79 -7.16
C ARG A 142 4.33 -24.29 -6.11
N VAL A 143 4.04 -23.18 -5.44
CA VAL A 143 4.85 -22.69 -4.31
C VAL A 143 4.92 -23.76 -3.22
N THR A 144 3.77 -24.33 -2.86
CA THR A 144 3.70 -25.39 -1.84
C THR A 144 4.51 -26.62 -2.26
N GLU A 145 4.38 -27.06 -3.52
CA GLU A 145 5.15 -28.18 -4.07
C GLU A 145 6.66 -27.92 -4.05
N GLN A 146 7.12 -26.73 -4.39
CA GLN A 146 8.56 -26.46 -4.54
C GLN A 146 9.24 -26.11 -3.21
N GLU A 147 8.59 -25.34 -2.35
CA GLU A 147 9.15 -24.94 -1.05
C GLU A 147 9.09 -26.06 -0.01
N LEU A 148 8.04 -26.90 -0.03
CA LEU A 148 7.84 -27.90 1.02
C LEU A 148 8.31 -29.31 0.65
N VAL A 149 8.63 -29.57 -0.63
CA VAL A 149 9.24 -30.86 -1.02
C VAL A 149 10.69 -30.89 -0.55
N GLY A 150 10.92 -31.63 0.54
CA GLY A 150 12.24 -31.77 1.17
C GLY A 150 12.30 -31.25 2.61
N VAL A 151 11.25 -30.56 3.07
CA VAL A 151 11.05 -30.21 4.49
C VAL A 151 10.58 -31.48 5.22
N ARG A 152 11.54 -32.30 5.64
CA ARG A 152 11.35 -33.38 6.62
C ARG A 152 12.23 -33.15 7.83
#